data_AF-A0A7K4D015-F1
#
_entry.id   AF-A0A7K4D015-F1
#
_cell.length_a   1.000
_cell.length_b   1.000
_cell.length_c   1.000
_cell.angle_alpha   90.00
_cell.angle_beta   90.00
_cell.angle_gamma   90.00
#
_symmetry.space_group_name_H-M   'P 1'
#
loop_
_entity.id
_entity.type
_entity.pdbx_description
1 polymer ?
#
loop_
_entity_poly.entity_id
_entity_poly.type
_entity_poly.pdbx_seq_one_letter_code
_entity_poly.pdbx_strand_id
1 'polypeptide(L)'
;MNQQNVLEVPAVKKVVLFKHGMAFYAMKSAVKQTAALTLQFKVDEMDDILKSLFVADLSGNGFISNISYDAAQDIDQVLKNISVSIPGGKKVLEDFLASIKGASVQVTTAGKQLEGAIIGIETTEEISGQSIKIEPILLLLEASAKKIVKIRFSDMKSFRLLNETLQKDLAFLLETIISRKQKDTKNLAIRCEATGTGQEPREIYLNY
;
A
#
# COMPACT_ATOMS: atom_id res chain seq x y z
N MET A 1 3.92 -30.25 1.19
CA MET A 1 3.48 -29.34 2.28
C MET A 1 4.68 -29.11 3.18
N ASN A 2 5.60 -28.21 2.79
CA ASN A 2 6.83 -27.95 3.55
C ASN A 2 6.56 -26.78 4.49
N GLN A 3 6.36 -27.08 5.77
CA GLN A 3 6.38 -26.05 6.81
C GLN A 3 7.82 -25.54 6.91
N GLN A 4 8.06 -24.35 6.34
CA GLN A 4 9.32 -23.63 6.55
C GLN A 4 9.33 -23.16 8.00
N ASN A 5 10.26 -23.67 8.79
CA ASN A 5 10.56 -23.13 10.12
C ASN A 5 11.04 -21.69 9.93
N VAL A 6 10.16 -20.72 10.18
CA VAL A 6 10.50 -19.29 10.20
C VAL A 6 11.12 -19.02 11.56
N LEU A 7 12.42 -18.75 11.58
CA LEU A 7 13.13 -18.35 12.79
C LEU A 7 12.92 -16.86 13.06
N GLU A 8 12.60 -16.49 14.30
CA GLU A 8 12.55 -15.09 14.74
C GLU A 8 13.91 -14.41 14.54
N VAL A 9 13.87 -13.09 14.31
CA VAL A 9 15.07 -12.28 14.10
C VAL A 9 16.05 -12.50 15.27
N PRO A 10 17.27 -12.98 15.02
CA PRO A 10 18.22 -13.30 16.09
C PRO A 10 18.61 -12.05 16.89
N ALA A 11 18.81 -12.22 18.19
CA ALA A 11 19.27 -11.13 19.05
C ALA A 11 20.67 -10.63 18.60
N VAL A 12 20.83 -9.31 18.52
CA VAL A 12 22.11 -8.66 18.24
C VAL A 12 23.11 -9.00 19.36
N LYS A 13 24.27 -9.54 18.99
CA LYS A 13 25.34 -9.93 19.93
C LYS A 13 26.47 -8.91 19.99
N LYS A 14 26.71 -8.18 18.91
CA LYS A 14 27.76 -7.16 18.84
C LYS A 14 27.32 -6.03 17.92
N VAL A 15 27.62 -4.79 18.33
CA VAL A 15 27.48 -3.60 17.49
C VAL A 15 28.86 -2.94 17.38
N VAL A 16 29.30 -2.60 16.17
CA VAL A 16 30.50 -1.78 15.94
C VAL A 16 30.10 -0.57 15.11
N LEU A 17 30.28 0.63 15.64
CA LEU A 17 29.98 1.88 14.94
C LEU A 17 31.25 2.43 14.32
N PHE A 18 31.21 2.73 13.03
CA PHE A 18 32.32 3.35 12.32
C PHE A 18 32.14 4.87 12.24
N LYS A 19 33.26 5.62 12.29
CA LYS A 19 33.26 7.10 12.24
C LYS A 19 32.61 7.70 10.98
N HIS A 20 32.45 6.91 9.92
CA HIS A 20 31.84 7.30 8.65
C HIS A 20 30.34 6.95 8.57
N GLY A 21 29.69 6.63 9.68
CA GLY A 21 28.24 6.46 9.76
C GLY A 21 27.71 5.06 9.48
N MET A 22 28.59 4.07 9.25
CA MET A 22 28.19 2.66 9.13
C MET A 22 28.12 2.00 10.51
N ALA A 23 27.15 1.11 10.70
CA ALA A 23 27.03 0.24 11.86
C ALA A 23 27.21 -1.22 11.42
N PHE A 24 27.94 -2.00 12.21
CA PHE A 24 28.11 -3.43 12.04
C PHE A 24 27.31 -4.13 13.12
N TYR A 25 26.39 -4.99 12.74
CA TYR A 25 25.62 -5.81 13.65
C TYR A 25 26.07 -7.26 13.46
N ALA A 26 26.58 -7.90 14.52
CA ALA A 26 26.75 -9.35 14.50
C ALA A 26 25.57 -9.98 15.20
N MET A 27 24.76 -10.70 14.44
CA MET A 27 23.73 -11.57 14.96
C MET A 27 24.17 -13.02 14.84
N LYS A 28 23.65 -13.85 15.75
CA LYS A 28 23.93 -15.29 15.80
C LYS A 28 22.63 -16.03 16.01
N SER A 29 22.21 -16.80 15.01
CA SER A 29 21.06 -17.71 15.11
C SER A 29 21.55 -19.15 15.09
N ALA A 30 20.96 -20.00 15.94
CA ALA A 30 21.20 -21.44 15.94
C ALA A 30 20.21 -22.09 14.98
N VAL A 31 20.70 -22.59 13.85
CA VAL A 31 19.86 -23.23 12.84
C VAL A 31 20.12 -24.74 12.82
N LYS A 32 19.05 -25.54 12.91
CA LYS A 32 19.08 -27.00 12.71
C LYS A 32 18.47 -27.34 11.36
N GLN A 33 19.03 -28.32 10.65
CA GLN A 33 18.61 -28.74 9.31
C GLN A 33 18.52 -27.58 8.31
N THR A 34 17.86 -27.78 7.18
CA THR A 34 17.56 -26.70 6.22
C THR A 34 16.54 -25.73 6.83
N ALA A 35 16.87 -24.44 6.87
CA ALA A 35 15.96 -23.41 7.38
C ALA A 35 16.02 -22.12 6.57
N ALA A 36 15.03 -21.26 6.81
CA ALA A 36 14.95 -19.91 6.26
C ALA A 36 14.95 -18.89 7.41
N LEU A 37 15.85 -17.92 7.36
CA LEU A 37 15.82 -16.72 8.19
C LEU A 37 15.17 -15.60 7.39
N THR A 38 14.12 -14.98 7.94
CA THR A 38 13.44 -13.85 7.32
C THR A 38 13.68 -12.60 8.13
N LEU A 39 14.17 -11.56 7.46
CA LEU A 39 14.36 -10.22 8.01
C LEU A 39 13.40 -9.26 7.33
N GLN A 40 12.97 -8.22 8.04
CA GLN A 40 12.02 -7.24 7.53
C GLN A 40 12.63 -5.84 7.66
N PHE A 41 12.74 -5.13 6.54
CA PHE A 41 13.35 -3.81 6.44
C PHE A 41 12.39 -2.83 5.80
N LYS A 42 12.52 -1.53 6.06
CA LYS A 42 11.72 -0.57 5.31
C LYS A 42 12.16 -0.47 3.86
N VAL A 43 11.24 -0.14 2.96
CA VAL A 43 11.51 -0.04 1.51
C VAL A 43 12.62 0.97 1.20
N ASP A 44 12.68 2.08 1.92
CA ASP A 44 13.70 3.13 1.79
C ASP A 44 15.08 2.70 2.31
N GLU A 45 15.12 1.79 3.29
CA GLU A 45 16.37 1.21 3.82
C GLU A 45 16.94 0.11 2.91
N MET A 46 16.12 -0.51 2.06
CA MET A 46 16.51 -1.72 1.30
C MET A 46 17.72 -1.53 0.38
N ASP A 47 17.90 -0.36 -0.22
CA ASP A 47 19.05 -0.09 -1.09
C ASP A 47 20.37 -0.13 -0.30
N ASP A 48 20.37 0.43 0.91
CA ASP A 48 21.53 0.42 1.80
C ASP A 48 21.78 -0.98 2.36
N ILE A 49 20.72 -1.68 2.77
CA ILE A 49 20.78 -3.09 3.22
C ILE A 49 21.41 -3.97 2.14
N LEU A 50 21.00 -3.85 0.87
CA LEU A 50 21.55 -4.68 -0.21
C LEU A 50 23.04 -4.39 -0.50
N LYS A 51 23.52 -3.18 -0.19
CA LYS A 51 24.94 -2.81 -0.36
C LYS A 51 25.81 -3.31 0.79
N SER A 52 25.27 -3.40 2.00
CA SER A 52 26.00 -3.79 3.21
C SER A 52 25.80 -5.25 3.62
N LEU A 53 24.81 -5.94 3.03
CA LEU A 53 24.43 -7.30 3.41
C LEU A 53 25.61 -8.28 3.27
N PHE A 54 26.00 -8.86 4.38
CA PHE A 54 26.96 -9.95 4.45
C PHE A 54 26.38 -11.09 5.29
N VAL A 55 26.38 -12.29 4.72
CA VAL A 55 25.86 -13.50 5.36
C VAL A 55 26.86 -14.63 5.20
N ALA A 56 27.20 -15.30 6.30
CA ALA A 56 28.09 -16.44 6.29
C ALA A 56 27.64 -17.50 7.30
N ASP A 57 27.65 -18.76 6.87
CA ASP A 57 27.58 -19.90 7.79
C ASP A 57 29.02 -20.31 8.13
N LEU A 58 29.45 -20.05 9.37
CA LEU A 58 30.81 -20.34 9.83
C LEU A 58 30.89 -21.67 10.62
N SER A 59 29.81 -22.44 10.65
CA SER A 59 29.77 -23.72 11.37
C SER A 59 30.59 -24.84 10.70
N GLY A 60 30.89 -24.69 9.40
CA GLY A 60 31.62 -25.69 8.61
C GLY A 60 30.80 -26.92 8.20
N ASN A 61 29.54 -27.02 8.63
CA ASN A 61 28.62 -28.12 8.31
C ASN A 61 27.34 -27.63 7.59
N GLY A 62 27.45 -26.51 6.86
CA GLY A 62 26.38 -25.92 6.08
C GLY A 62 26.83 -24.77 5.20
N PHE A 63 25.90 -24.24 4.40
CA PHE A 63 26.13 -23.08 3.52
C PHE A 63 24.84 -22.29 3.30
N ILE A 64 25.00 -21.04 2.84
CA ILE A 64 23.90 -20.19 2.39
C ILE A 64 23.58 -20.54 0.94
N SER A 65 22.39 -21.07 0.67
CA SER A 65 22.01 -21.53 -0.67
C SER A 65 21.31 -20.47 -1.50
N ASN A 66 20.57 -19.55 -0.85
CA ASN A 66 19.85 -18.50 -1.54
C ASN A 66 19.60 -17.29 -0.64
N ILE A 67 19.65 -16.10 -1.22
CA ILE A 67 19.17 -14.86 -0.61
C ILE A 67 18.16 -14.25 -1.58
N SER A 68 16.93 -14.03 -1.12
CA SER A 68 15.84 -13.47 -1.93
C SER A 68 15.14 -12.37 -1.16
N TYR A 69 14.68 -11.33 -1.85
CA TYR A 69 13.89 -10.26 -1.24
C TYR A 69 12.62 -9.98 -2.05
N ASP A 70 11.64 -9.35 -1.41
CA ASP A 70 10.38 -9.00 -2.07
C ASP A 70 10.62 -8.06 -3.25
N ALA A 71 10.24 -8.50 -4.45
CA ALA A 71 10.22 -7.63 -5.62
C ALA A 71 9.37 -6.40 -5.31
N ALA A 72 9.85 -5.21 -5.71
CA ALA A 72 8.95 -4.06 -5.76
C ALA A 72 7.92 -4.40 -6.85
N GLN A 73 6.73 -4.85 -6.46
CA GLN A 73 5.61 -4.71 -7.36
C GLN A 73 5.50 -3.21 -7.59
N ASP A 74 5.62 -2.79 -8.86
CA ASP A 74 5.44 -1.40 -9.23
C ASP A 74 3.94 -1.09 -9.13
N ILE A 75 3.49 -0.96 -7.87
CA ILE A 75 2.12 -0.63 -7.50
C ILE A 75 1.72 0.66 -8.20
N ASP A 76 2.66 1.59 -8.39
CA ASP A 76 2.41 2.83 -9.11
C ASP A 76 2.06 2.57 -10.60
N GLN A 77 2.63 1.56 -11.27
CA GLN A 77 2.21 1.16 -12.63
C GLN A 77 0.83 0.51 -12.64
N VAL A 78 0.52 -0.27 -11.61
CA VAL A 78 -0.80 -0.90 -11.48
C VAL A 78 -1.86 0.18 -11.24
N LEU A 79 -1.58 1.17 -10.39
CA LEU A 79 -2.46 2.30 -10.09
C LEU A 79 -2.64 3.24 -11.29
N LYS A 80 -1.63 3.40 -12.16
CA LYS A 80 -1.75 4.20 -13.40
C LYS A 80 -2.84 3.73 -14.35
N ASN A 81 -3.20 2.45 -14.30
CA ASN A 81 -4.20 1.87 -15.18
C ASN A 81 -5.63 1.94 -14.61
N ILE A 82 -5.80 2.44 -13.39
CA ILE A 82 -7.11 2.57 -12.75
C ILE A 82 -7.79 3.85 -13.24
N SER A 83 -9.08 3.78 -13.59
CA SER A 83 -9.83 4.92 -14.14
C SER A 83 -10.29 5.93 -13.07
N VAL A 84 -9.91 5.69 -11.82
CA VAL A 84 -10.37 6.39 -10.62
C VAL A 84 -9.17 6.86 -9.82
N SER A 85 -9.21 8.10 -9.37
CA SER A 85 -8.20 8.69 -8.48
C SER A 85 -8.86 9.24 -7.23
N ILE A 86 -8.22 9.06 -6.07
CA ILE A 86 -8.63 9.72 -4.82
C ILE A 86 -7.65 10.87 -4.56
N PRO A 87 -8.09 12.12 -4.76
CA PRO A 87 -7.26 13.29 -4.52
C PRO A 87 -7.06 13.51 -3.01
N GLY A 88 -5.84 13.81 -2.59
CA GLY A 88 -5.47 14.05 -1.19
C GLY A 88 -5.80 15.45 -0.66
N GLY A 89 -6.60 16.23 -1.40
CA GLY A 89 -6.93 17.62 -1.06
C GLY A 89 -8.06 17.77 -0.04
N LYS A 90 -8.39 19.02 0.32
CA LYS A 90 -9.52 19.34 1.22
C LYS A 90 -10.89 19.11 0.58
N LYS A 91 -10.95 18.98 -0.75
CA LYS A 91 -12.17 18.86 -1.57
C LYS A 91 -12.34 17.46 -2.17
N VAL A 92 -12.01 16.42 -1.40
CA VAL A 92 -11.92 15.03 -1.86
C VAL A 92 -13.14 14.58 -2.68
N LEU A 93 -14.36 14.87 -2.20
CA LEU A 93 -15.58 14.45 -2.88
C LEU A 93 -15.83 15.21 -4.19
N GLU A 94 -15.52 16.52 -4.22
CA GLU A 94 -15.66 17.33 -5.43
C GLU A 94 -14.69 16.82 -6.50
N ASP A 95 -13.42 16.71 -6.12
CA ASP A 95 -12.36 16.31 -7.03
C ASP A 95 -12.56 14.87 -7.52
N PHE A 96 -13.04 13.96 -6.66
CA PHE A 96 -13.41 12.59 -7.03
C PHE A 96 -14.58 12.57 -8.04
N LEU A 97 -15.70 13.23 -7.74
CA LEU A 97 -16.85 13.26 -8.64
C LEU A 97 -16.50 13.94 -9.98
N ALA A 98 -15.59 14.93 -9.96
CA ALA A 98 -15.06 15.55 -11.16
C ALA A 98 -14.14 14.62 -11.98
N SER A 99 -13.44 13.66 -11.35
CA SER A 99 -12.61 12.69 -12.07
C SER A 99 -13.44 11.61 -12.77
N ILE A 100 -14.66 11.36 -12.31
CA ILE A 100 -15.59 10.37 -12.89
C ILE A 100 -16.75 11.00 -13.68
N LYS A 101 -16.51 12.14 -14.34
CA LYS A 101 -17.49 12.75 -15.25
C LYS A 101 -17.98 11.72 -16.29
N GLY A 102 -19.29 11.72 -16.55
CA GLY A 102 -19.96 10.75 -17.40
C GLY A 102 -20.34 9.44 -16.70
N ALA A 103 -19.84 9.18 -15.49
CA ALA A 103 -20.23 7.98 -14.76
C ALA A 103 -21.71 8.04 -14.33
N SER A 104 -22.40 6.90 -14.50
CA SER A 104 -23.74 6.71 -13.98
C SER A 104 -23.69 6.53 -12.47
N VAL A 105 -24.47 7.34 -11.76
CA VAL A 105 -24.56 7.34 -10.31
C VAL A 105 -26.01 7.42 -9.86
N GLN A 106 -26.22 6.92 -8.64
CA GLN A 106 -27.45 7.08 -7.90
C GLN A 106 -27.16 7.96 -6.68
N VAL A 107 -27.88 9.06 -6.56
CA VAL A 107 -27.72 10.05 -5.50
C VAL A 107 -28.96 10.04 -4.62
N THR A 108 -28.78 9.84 -3.33
CA THR A 108 -29.86 9.90 -2.34
C THR A 108 -29.84 11.25 -1.65
N THR A 109 -30.95 11.97 -1.73
CA THR A 109 -31.17 13.25 -1.04
C THR A 109 -32.21 13.08 0.07
N ALA A 110 -32.52 14.15 0.81
CA ALA A 110 -33.44 14.08 1.94
C ALA A 110 -34.84 13.51 1.61
N GLY A 111 -35.34 13.67 0.38
CA GLY A 111 -36.69 13.26 0.01
C GLY A 111 -36.81 12.43 -1.28
N LYS A 112 -35.71 12.13 -1.98
CA LYS A 112 -35.74 11.34 -3.21
C LYS A 112 -34.38 10.76 -3.58
N GLN A 113 -34.43 9.71 -4.39
CA GLN A 113 -33.30 9.09 -5.05
C GLN A 113 -33.30 9.47 -6.53
N LEU A 114 -32.15 9.89 -7.03
CA LEU A 114 -31.96 10.35 -8.41
C LEU A 114 -30.90 9.50 -9.07
N GLU A 115 -31.19 8.98 -10.26
CA GLU A 115 -30.22 8.26 -11.07
C GLU A 115 -29.89 9.05 -12.33
N GLY A 116 -28.62 9.09 -12.70
CA GLY A 116 -28.17 9.86 -13.85
C GLY A 116 -26.68 9.81 -14.08
N ALA A 117 -26.24 10.48 -15.15
CA ALA A 117 -24.82 10.63 -15.47
C ALA A 117 -24.27 11.95 -14.94
N ILE A 118 -23.08 11.91 -14.35
CA ILE A 118 -22.40 13.13 -13.87
C ILE A 118 -22.03 14.01 -15.06
N ILE A 119 -22.47 15.26 -15.06
CA ILE A 119 -22.02 16.27 -16.02
C ILE A 119 -20.77 16.97 -15.48
N GLY A 120 -20.80 17.34 -14.19
CA GLY A 120 -19.71 18.03 -13.53
C GLY A 120 -20.15 18.69 -12.23
N ILE A 121 -19.31 19.58 -11.73
CA ILE A 121 -19.55 20.31 -10.49
C ILE A 121 -19.43 21.80 -10.82
N GLU A 122 -20.40 22.57 -10.35
CA GLU A 122 -20.35 24.02 -10.31
C GLU A 122 -20.11 24.48 -8.88
N THR A 123 -19.66 25.72 -8.72
CA THR A 123 -19.49 26.33 -7.41
C THR A 123 -20.22 27.65 -7.40
N THR A 124 -21.03 27.88 -6.37
CA THR A 124 -21.71 29.15 -6.15
C THR A 124 -21.14 29.84 -4.92
N GLU A 125 -20.92 31.14 -5.04
CA GLU A 125 -20.51 31.99 -3.92
C GLU A 125 -21.73 32.69 -3.36
N GLU A 126 -22.02 32.46 -2.08
CA GLU A 126 -23.10 33.13 -1.36
C GLU A 126 -22.49 34.06 -0.32
N ILE A 127 -22.76 35.35 -0.45
CA ILE A 127 -22.28 36.37 0.49
C ILE A 127 -23.27 36.41 1.66
N SER A 128 -22.82 36.00 2.85
CA SER A 128 -23.58 36.09 4.09
C SER A 128 -22.82 36.98 5.08
N GLY A 129 -23.25 38.24 5.17
CA GLY A 129 -22.60 39.25 6.01
C GLY A 129 -21.15 39.53 5.57
N GLN A 130 -20.18 39.26 6.45
CA GLN A 130 -18.73 39.41 6.18
C GLN A 130 -18.06 38.13 5.65
N SER A 131 -18.82 37.05 5.42
CA SER A 131 -18.28 35.76 4.99
C SER A 131 -18.77 35.37 3.59
N ILE A 132 -17.85 34.83 2.78
CA ILE A 132 -18.17 34.21 1.49
C ILE A 132 -18.29 32.70 1.72
N LYS A 133 -19.49 32.17 1.54
CA LYS A 133 -19.73 30.72 1.57
C LYS A 133 -19.63 30.18 0.15
N ILE A 134 -18.67 29.29 -0.06
CA ILE A 134 -18.47 28.57 -1.31
C ILE A 134 -19.26 27.27 -1.23
N GLU A 135 -20.30 27.10 -2.05
CA GLU A 135 -21.17 25.92 -2.04
C GLU A 135 -21.03 25.13 -3.36
N PRO A 136 -20.57 23.87 -3.31
CA PRO A 136 -20.47 23.03 -4.49
C PRO A 136 -21.83 22.41 -4.87
N ILE A 137 -22.09 22.37 -6.17
CA ILE A 137 -23.32 21.85 -6.76
C ILE A 137 -22.98 20.80 -7.81
N LEU A 138 -23.49 19.58 -7.63
CA LEU A 138 -23.41 18.51 -8.61
C LEU A 138 -24.43 18.74 -9.73
N LEU A 139 -23.98 18.70 -10.98
CA LEU A 139 -24.82 18.66 -12.16
C LEU A 139 -24.99 17.21 -12.62
N LEU A 140 -26.24 16.73 -12.66
CA LEU A 140 -26.59 15.38 -13.04
C LEU A 140 -27.55 15.39 -14.25
N LEU A 141 -27.26 14.61 -15.29
CA LEU A 141 -28.23 14.30 -16.34
C LEU A 141 -29.13 13.15 -15.86
N GLU A 142 -30.36 13.47 -15.45
CA GLU A 142 -31.31 12.49 -14.92
C GLU A 142 -31.68 11.45 -16.00
N ALA A 143 -31.56 10.17 -15.66
CA ALA A 143 -31.75 9.08 -16.61
C ALA A 143 -33.19 8.96 -17.12
N SER A 144 -34.17 9.20 -16.24
CA SER A 144 -35.61 9.04 -16.52
C SER A 144 -36.19 10.22 -17.30
N ALA A 145 -36.00 11.46 -16.84
CA ALA A 145 -36.61 12.64 -17.46
C ALA A 145 -35.71 13.36 -18.47
N LYS A 146 -34.46 12.89 -18.66
CA LYS A 146 -33.46 13.48 -19.59
C LYS A 146 -33.23 14.99 -19.37
N LYS A 147 -33.39 15.45 -18.13
CA LYS A 147 -33.15 16.84 -17.74
C LYS A 147 -31.90 16.97 -16.88
N ILE A 148 -31.32 18.15 -16.87
CA ILE A 148 -30.22 18.48 -15.98
C ILE A 148 -30.79 18.85 -14.61
N VAL A 149 -30.32 18.18 -13.57
CA VAL A 149 -30.69 18.42 -12.17
C VAL A 149 -29.47 18.94 -11.43
N LYS A 150 -29.67 20.03 -10.69
CA LYS A 150 -28.68 20.59 -9.77
C LYS A 150 -28.91 20.01 -8.38
N ILE A 151 -27.86 19.48 -7.75
CA ILE A 151 -27.91 18.90 -6.40
C ILE A 151 -26.82 19.56 -5.56
N ARG A 152 -27.20 20.29 -4.51
CA ARG A 152 -26.23 20.82 -3.54
C ARG A 152 -25.61 19.67 -2.77
N PHE A 153 -24.32 19.76 -2.50
CA PHE A 153 -23.62 18.72 -1.73
C PHE A 153 -24.18 18.60 -0.31
N SER A 154 -24.67 19.70 0.29
CA SER A 154 -25.34 19.70 1.59
C SER A 154 -26.60 18.84 1.64
N ASP A 155 -27.27 18.65 0.50
CA ASP A 155 -28.53 17.94 0.39
C ASP A 155 -28.31 16.44 0.09
N MET A 156 -27.06 16.05 -0.20
CA MET A 156 -26.67 14.69 -0.55
C MET A 156 -26.39 13.86 0.72
N LYS A 157 -27.17 12.81 0.92
CA LYS A 157 -26.99 11.85 2.03
C LYS A 157 -26.05 10.73 1.66
N SER A 158 -26.17 10.21 0.43
CA SER A 158 -25.28 9.18 -0.09
C SER A 158 -25.21 9.25 -1.61
N PHE A 159 -24.15 8.69 -2.16
CA PHE A 159 -24.02 8.43 -3.58
C PHE A 159 -23.60 6.97 -3.78
N ARG A 160 -24.01 6.38 -4.89
CA ARG A 160 -23.64 5.03 -5.31
C ARG A 160 -23.21 5.08 -6.76
N LEU A 161 -22.04 4.51 -7.06
CA LEU A 161 -21.61 4.28 -8.43
C LEU A 161 -22.48 3.16 -9.02
N LEU A 162 -23.04 3.35 -10.21
CA LEU A 162 -23.80 2.31 -10.90
C LEU A 162 -22.93 1.50 -11.89
N ASN A 163 -21.77 2.05 -12.28
CA ASN A 163 -20.80 1.35 -13.12
C ASN A 163 -19.98 0.35 -12.28
N GLU A 164 -20.10 -0.94 -12.58
CA GLU A 164 -19.40 -2.03 -11.87
C GLU A 164 -17.87 -1.94 -11.99
N THR A 165 -17.34 -1.54 -13.15
CA THR A 165 -15.90 -1.38 -13.35
C THR A 165 -15.37 -0.29 -12.41
N LEU A 166 -16.04 0.86 -12.33
CA LEU A 166 -15.64 1.94 -11.41
C LEU A 166 -15.75 1.52 -9.94
N GLN A 167 -16.74 0.69 -9.57
CA GLN A 167 -16.83 0.15 -8.22
C GLN A 167 -15.63 -0.75 -7.88
N LYS A 168 -15.27 -1.66 -8.80
CA LYS A 168 -14.12 -2.56 -8.64
C LYS A 168 -12.81 -1.79 -8.57
N ASP A 169 -12.63 -0.83 -9.47
CA ASP A 169 -11.47 0.07 -9.52
C ASP A 169 -11.29 0.85 -8.21
N LEU A 170 -12.38 1.42 -7.68
CA LEU A 170 -12.35 2.15 -6.40
C LEU A 170 -12.03 1.24 -5.22
N ALA A 171 -12.65 0.06 -5.15
CA ALA A 171 -12.38 -0.92 -4.09
C ALA A 171 -10.91 -1.35 -4.11
N PHE A 172 -10.40 -1.72 -5.28
CA PHE A 172 -9.02 -2.12 -5.48
C PHE A 172 -8.03 -1.00 -5.14
N LEU A 173 -8.32 0.25 -5.53
CA LEU A 173 -7.52 1.42 -5.16
C LEU A 173 -7.43 1.58 -3.63
N LEU A 174 -8.56 1.51 -2.92
CA LEU A 174 -8.60 1.65 -1.46
C LEU A 174 -7.86 0.51 -0.75
N GLU A 175 -8.05 -0.73 -1.19
CA GLU A 175 -7.31 -1.90 -0.69
C GLU A 175 -5.81 -1.76 -0.92
N THR A 176 -5.41 -1.22 -2.08
CA THR A 176 -4.01 -0.98 -2.43
C THR A 176 -3.39 0.12 -1.57
N ILE A 177 -4.13 1.21 -1.28
CA ILE A 177 -3.67 2.27 -0.36
C ILE A 177 -3.44 1.71 1.05
N ILE A 178 -4.37 0.88 1.55
CA ILE A 178 -4.22 0.20 2.84
C ILE A 178 -3.01 -0.74 2.81
N SER A 179 -2.86 -1.51 1.73
CA SER A 179 -1.73 -2.42 1.54
C SER A 179 -0.41 -1.69 1.47
N ARG A 180 -0.33 -0.52 0.82
CA ARG A 180 0.87 0.34 0.80
C ARG A 180 1.24 0.79 2.21
N LYS A 181 0.25 1.24 2.99
CA LYS A 181 0.45 1.63 4.40
C LYS A 181 0.93 0.47 5.29
N GLN A 182 0.57 -0.78 4.94
CA GLN A 182 1.03 -1.98 5.66
C GLN A 182 2.34 -2.58 5.10
N LYS A 183 2.72 -2.27 3.86
CA LYS A 183 3.88 -2.83 3.12
C LYS A 183 5.00 -1.81 2.89
N ASP A 184 5.17 -0.83 3.78
CA ASP A 184 6.40 -0.02 3.80
C ASP A 184 7.64 -0.84 4.21
N THR A 185 7.49 -2.15 4.36
CA THR A 185 8.59 -3.08 4.62
C THR A 185 8.70 -4.17 3.55
N LYS A 186 9.93 -4.56 3.23
CA LYS A 186 10.25 -5.72 2.41
C LYS A 186 10.84 -6.84 3.25
N ASN A 187 10.50 -8.08 2.90
CA ASN A 187 11.15 -9.24 3.46
C ASN A 187 12.43 -9.58 2.70
N LEU A 188 13.48 -9.92 3.43
CA LEU A 188 14.71 -10.52 2.95
C LEU A 188 14.84 -11.91 3.57
N ALA A 189 14.69 -12.93 2.74
CA ALA A 189 14.76 -14.33 3.12
C ALA A 189 16.12 -14.94 2.76
N ILE A 190 16.79 -15.50 3.76
CA ILE A 190 18.09 -16.16 3.67
C ILE A 190 17.87 -17.66 3.89
N ARG A 191 18.14 -18.47 2.88
CA ARG A 191 18.04 -19.94 2.96
C ARG A 191 19.39 -20.55 3.30
N CYS A 192 19.36 -21.44 4.27
CA CYS A 192 20.54 -22.04 4.85
C CYS A 192 20.39 -23.56 4.79
N GLU A 193 21.29 -24.24 4.07
CA GLU A 193 21.27 -25.70 3.89
C GLU A 193 22.37 -26.35 4.72
N ALA A 194 22.06 -27.49 5.33
CA ALA A 194 23.02 -28.26 6.13
C ALA A 194 23.69 -29.32 5.24
N THR A 195 24.99 -29.53 5.44
CA THR A 195 25.70 -30.68 4.85
C THR A 195 25.65 -31.84 5.85
N GLY A 196 24.77 -32.83 5.62
CA GLY A 196 24.61 -34.00 6.49
C GLY A 196 23.31 -34.01 7.31
N THR A 197 23.29 -34.67 8.47
CA THR A 197 22.07 -34.89 9.28
C THR A 197 21.50 -33.62 9.92
N GLY A 198 22.27 -32.52 9.96
CA GLY A 198 21.80 -31.20 10.38
C GLY A 198 21.33 -31.10 11.83
N GLN A 199 21.79 -32.01 12.70
CA GLN A 199 21.37 -32.07 14.11
C GLN A 199 22.14 -31.10 15.02
N GLU A 200 23.34 -30.69 14.60
CA GLU A 200 24.17 -29.73 15.33
C GLU A 200 23.69 -28.28 15.12
N PRO A 201 23.74 -27.44 16.16
CA PRO A 201 23.41 -26.02 16.03
C PRO A 201 24.45 -25.31 15.14
N ARG A 202 23.98 -24.68 14.06
CA ARG A 202 24.82 -23.90 13.14
C ARG A 202 24.80 -22.43 13.48
N GLU A 203 25.96 -21.78 13.40
CA GLU A 203 26.11 -20.35 13.70
C GLU A 203 26.10 -19.54 12.40
N ILE A 204 25.00 -18.82 12.18
CA ILE A 204 24.87 -17.93 11.04
C ILE A 204 25.24 -16.51 11.47
N TYR A 205 26.21 -15.95 10.76
CA TYR A 205 26.66 -14.57 10.88
C TYR A 205 25.96 -13.74 9.81
N LEU A 206 25.40 -12.63 10.24
CA LEU A 206 24.62 -11.71 9.42
C LEU A 206 25.00 -10.28 9.79
N ASN A 207 25.22 -9.45 8.77
CA ASN A 207 25.51 -8.02 8.86
C ASN A 207 24.74 -7.28 7.76
N TYR A 208 24.26 -6.07 8.05
CA TYR A 208 23.65 -5.12 7.12
C TYR A 208 23.63 -3.73 7.74
#